data_AF-A0A925XGU9-F1
#
_entry.id   AF-A0A925XGU9-F1
#
_cell.length_a   1.000
_cell.length_b   1.000
_cell.length_c   1.000
_cell.angle_alpha   90.00
_cell.angle_beta   90.00
_cell.angle_gamma   90.00
#
_symmetry.space_group_name_H-M   'P 1'
#
loop_
_entity.id
_entity.type
_entity.pdbx_description
1 polymer ?
#
loop_
_entity_poly.entity_id
_entity_poly.type
_entity_poly.pdbx_seq_one_letter_code
_entity_poly.pdbx_strand_id
1 'polypeptide(L)'
;MRHRCLGLLIVLLTPCLSFAQDDDDELPSGLLAMYSTKSHTVQRVDPDIAFTWDQAAPDERLAAGPFTAKWIGRILLRGEGRTRWHAFVQGKVEVRIDDKVVVHGESEKPAWVSGDEVDLGFGEKPFAVTFSRTGDAAQLKLFWSSNEFPLEPLPYHVLFHEQPAPKIGLAARGRLQFEAHRCANCHGTVEGRRLRVEGQTKAASSDAQPSTLNLQPFLSAPSLKHVGQGTNRVWLVEKLANAAAQPEGKMPHFGFTKHEAEAVVAALIEQAQPVKLDAPPKLKDPERDKDLKEGRTLIRSVGCLACHTYDKLGEVTPFGGGSLTDIGQRRSADWLATWLAKPTQLNTHARMPVVSLSDKERAQIV
;
A
#
# COMPACT_ATOMS: atom_id res chain seq x y z
N MET A 1 44.14 22.75 66.67
CA MET A 1 44.69 23.20 65.38
C MET A 1 43.71 22.84 64.28
N ARG A 2 43.23 23.86 63.56
CA ARG A 2 42.18 23.78 62.56
C ARG A 2 42.81 23.44 61.20
N HIS A 3 42.37 22.39 60.53
CA HIS A 3 42.46 22.32 59.08
C HIS A 3 41.10 21.92 58.50
N ARG A 4 40.54 22.87 57.76
CA ARG A 4 39.30 22.79 57.01
C ARG A 4 39.57 21.94 55.76
N CYS A 5 38.88 20.80 55.60
CA CYS A 5 38.81 20.12 54.32
C CYS A 5 37.73 20.81 53.47
N LEU A 6 38.17 21.42 52.38
CA LEU A 6 37.37 22.06 51.36
C LEU A 6 36.72 20.94 50.51
N GLY A 7 35.39 20.82 50.57
CA GLY A 7 34.63 19.89 49.73
C GLY A 7 34.62 20.38 48.28
N LEU A 8 35.34 19.69 47.40
CA LEU A 8 35.30 19.92 45.96
C LEU A 8 34.06 19.21 45.39
N LEU A 9 33.00 19.98 45.11
CA LEU A 9 31.79 19.50 44.45
C LEU A 9 32.12 19.31 42.95
N ILE A 10 32.39 18.07 42.54
CA ILE A 10 32.53 17.70 41.13
C ILE A 10 31.12 17.66 40.52
N VAL A 11 30.74 18.71 39.79
CA VAL A 11 29.57 18.68 38.91
C VAL A 11 29.94 17.83 37.70
N LEU A 12 29.55 16.55 37.74
CA LEU A 12 29.57 15.68 36.56
C LEU A 12 28.55 16.22 35.56
N LEU A 13 29.02 17.05 34.62
CA LEU A 13 28.33 17.31 33.37
C LEU A 13 28.30 15.99 32.60
N THR A 14 27.26 15.19 32.81
CA THR A 14 26.89 14.10 31.93
C THR A 14 26.78 14.69 30.52
N PRO A 15 27.63 14.28 29.56
CA PRO A 15 27.38 14.64 28.18
C PRO A 15 26.04 14.02 27.83
N CYS A 16 25.07 14.87 27.46
CA CYS A 16 23.89 14.42 26.76
C CYS A 16 24.42 13.76 25.50
N LEU A 17 24.46 12.42 25.48
CA LEU A 17 24.56 11.64 24.26
C LEU A 17 23.26 11.91 23.51
N SER A 18 23.22 13.05 22.83
CA SER A 18 22.38 13.22 21.67
C SER A 18 22.78 12.10 20.73
N PHE A 19 21.91 11.10 20.61
CA PHE A 19 21.94 10.19 19.47
C PHE A 19 21.71 11.08 18.25
N ALA A 20 22.79 11.66 17.72
CA ALA A 20 22.85 12.00 16.32
C ALA A 20 22.56 10.68 15.61
N GLN A 21 21.38 10.59 15.00
CA GLN A 21 21.18 9.62 13.94
C GLN A 21 22.21 10.03 12.89
N ASP A 22 23.29 9.26 12.78
CA ASP A 22 24.08 9.20 11.56
C ASP A 22 23.08 8.70 10.50
N ASP A 23 22.36 9.65 9.88
CA ASP A 23 21.75 9.44 8.57
C ASP A 23 22.95 9.34 7.62
N ASP A 24 23.60 8.17 7.57
CA ASP A 24 24.54 7.84 6.50
C ASP A 24 23.82 8.17 5.18
N ASP A 25 24.44 9.04 4.38
CA ASP A 25 23.98 9.55 3.08
C ASP A 25 23.89 8.44 2.01
N GLU A 26 23.50 7.22 2.37
CA GLU A 26 23.28 6.12 1.43
C GLU A 26 21.92 6.30 0.77
N LEU A 27 21.95 6.69 -0.50
CA LEU A 27 20.74 6.84 -1.30
C LEU A 27 19.98 5.50 -1.37
N PRO A 28 18.66 5.48 -1.12
CA PRO A 28 17.89 4.26 -1.26
C PRO A 28 17.93 3.72 -2.70
N SER A 29 17.92 2.38 -2.82
CA SER A 29 17.97 1.69 -4.11
C SER A 29 16.69 1.86 -4.94
N GLY A 30 16.82 1.70 -6.26
CA GLY A 30 15.74 1.85 -7.23
C GLY A 30 15.51 3.29 -7.68
N LEU A 31 14.54 3.48 -8.56
CA LEU A 31 14.23 4.76 -9.21
C LEU A 31 12.85 5.26 -8.79
N LEU A 32 12.69 6.58 -8.63
CA LEU A 32 11.39 7.18 -8.43
C LEU A 32 10.63 7.18 -9.76
N ALA A 33 9.60 6.35 -9.83
CA ALA A 33 8.74 6.18 -10.99
C ALA A 33 7.46 6.99 -10.83
N MET A 34 7.07 7.69 -11.90
CA MET A 34 5.80 8.37 -12.03
C MET A 34 5.06 7.84 -13.26
N TYR A 35 3.92 7.21 -13.03
CA TYR A 35 3.05 6.68 -14.08
C TYR A 35 1.81 7.55 -14.19
N SER A 36 1.48 7.96 -15.41
CA SER A 36 0.38 8.89 -15.68
C SER A 36 -0.55 8.37 -16.76
N THR A 37 -1.84 8.45 -16.49
CA THR A 37 -2.94 8.30 -17.46
C THR A 37 -3.61 9.67 -17.66
N LYS A 38 -4.65 9.75 -18.49
CA LYS A 38 -5.39 11.01 -18.69
C LYS A 38 -6.02 11.58 -17.40
N SER A 39 -6.39 10.71 -16.47
CA SER A 39 -7.18 11.08 -15.28
C SER A 39 -6.41 10.98 -13.96
N HIS A 40 -5.34 10.19 -13.92
CA HIS A 40 -4.69 9.85 -12.67
C HIS A 40 -3.19 9.62 -12.86
N THR A 41 -2.43 10.05 -11.86
CA THR A 41 -0.98 9.87 -11.77
C THR A 41 -0.66 9.18 -10.46
N VAL A 42 0.21 8.18 -10.52
CA VAL A 42 0.70 7.45 -9.35
C VAL A 42 2.21 7.49 -9.32
N GLN A 43 2.78 7.48 -8.12
CA GLN A 43 4.22 7.40 -7.91
C GLN A 43 4.55 6.15 -7.11
N ARG A 44 5.71 5.54 -7.39
CA ARG A 44 6.29 4.44 -6.61
C ARG A 44 7.79 4.36 -6.85
N VAL A 45 8.47 3.54 -6.07
CA VAL A 45 9.87 3.19 -6.32
C VAL A 45 9.89 1.89 -7.11
N ASP A 46 10.58 1.88 -8.24
CA ASP A 46 10.82 0.68 -9.05
C ASP A 46 12.29 0.26 -8.89
N PRO A 47 12.59 -1.00 -8.52
CA PRO A 47 13.98 -1.44 -8.30
C PRO A 47 14.80 -1.52 -9.59
N ASP A 48 14.15 -1.82 -10.71
CA ASP A 48 14.76 -1.93 -12.04
C ASP A 48 13.82 -1.41 -13.15
N ILE A 49 14.30 -1.45 -14.39
CA ILE A 49 13.52 -1.17 -15.60
C ILE A 49 13.44 -2.44 -16.44
N ALA A 50 12.62 -3.39 -16.01
CA ALA A 50 12.46 -4.70 -16.66
C ALA A 50 10.98 -5.12 -16.80
N PHE A 51 10.15 -4.26 -17.39
CA PHE A 51 8.70 -4.41 -17.42
C PHE A 51 8.16 -5.13 -18.66
N THR A 52 7.18 -6.01 -18.43
CA THR A 52 6.29 -6.56 -19.47
C THR A 52 4.86 -6.37 -18.98
N TRP A 53 4.17 -5.37 -19.52
CA TRP A 53 2.79 -5.07 -19.14
C TRP A 53 1.79 -5.79 -20.03
N ASP A 54 2.19 -6.12 -21.26
CA ASP A 54 1.28 -6.52 -22.32
C ASP A 54 0.12 -5.51 -22.40
N GLN A 55 -1.12 -5.97 -22.26
CA GLN A 55 -2.30 -5.12 -22.31
C GLN A 55 -2.65 -4.47 -20.96
N ALA A 56 -2.02 -4.88 -19.85
CA ALA A 56 -2.36 -4.44 -18.50
C ALA A 56 -1.99 -2.98 -18.21
N ALA A 57 -2.54 -2.45 -17.11
CA ALA A 57 -2.11 -1.18 -16.53
C ALA A 57 -0.74 -1.34 -15.84
N PRO A 58 0.09 -0.28 -15.75
CA PRO A 58 1.38 -0.36 -15.08
C PRO A 58 1.30 -0.44 -13.55
N ASP A 59 0.14 -0.10 -12.98
CA ASP A 59 -0.15 -0.10 -11.56
C ASP A 59 -1.66 -0.36 -11.36
N GLU A 60 -2.04 -1.08 -10.31
CA GLU A 60 -3.44 -1.43 -10.01
C GLU A 60 -4.33 -0.20 -9.73
N ARG A 61 -3.70 0.92 -9.35
CA ARG A 61 -4.39 2.20 -9.09
C ARG A 61 -4.68 2.97 -10.37
N LEU A 62 -4.20 2.49 -11.52
CA LEU A 62 -4.42 3.08 -12.83
C LEU A 62 -5.35 2.20 -13.68
N ALA A 63 -6.18 2.84 -14.48
CA ALA A 63 -6.98 2.14 -15.48
C ALA A 63 -6.07 1.56 -16.59
N ALA A 64 -6.46 0.42 -17.15
CA ALA A 64 -5.82 -0.10 -18.35
C ALA A 64 -6.03 0.86 -19.53
N GLY A 65 -5.01 0.97 -20.39
CA GLY A 65 -5.04 1.85 -21.57
C GLY A 65 -3.74 2.63 -21.77
N PRO A 66 -3.78 3.74 -22.53
CA PRO A 66 -2.61 4.58 -22.76
C PRO A 66 -2.06 5.17 -21.46
N PHE A 67 -0.76 5.05 -21.27
CA PHE A 67 -0.05 5.64 -20.13
C PHE A 67 1.34 6.13 -20.54
N THR A 68 1.87 7.05 -19.75
CA THR A 68 3.28 7.44 -19.78
C THR A 68 3.94 7.08 -18.46
N ALA A 69 5.24 6.80 -18.50
CA ALA A 69 6.04 6.53 -17.32
C ALA A 69 7.32 7.36 -17.37
N LYS A 70 7.71 7.93 -16.22
CA LYS A 70 8.95 8.66 -16.04
C LYS A 70 9.67 8.13 -14.82
N TRP A 71 10.90 7.70 -14.99
CA TRP A 71 11.80 7.33 -13.90
C TRP A 71 12.87 8.39 -13.74
N ILE A 72 13.15 8.76 -12.51
CA ILE A 72 14.20 9.71 -12.15
C ILE A 72 14.98 9.12 -10.97
N GLY A 73 16.30 9.20 -11.04
CA GLY A 73 17.18 8.83 -9.96
C GLY A 73 18.64 9.05 -10.34
N ARG A 74 19.51 8.22 -9.79
CA ARG A 74 20.93 8.19 -10.05
C ARG A 74 21.35 6.78 -10.46
N ILE A 75 22.41 6.71 -11.25
CA ILE A 75 23.08 5.47 -11.61
C ILE A 75 24.56 5.54 -11.22
N LEU A 76 25.09 4.48 -10.63
CA LEU A 76 26.51 4.34 -10.29
C LEU A 76 27.25 3.57 -11.39
N LEU A 77 28.11 4.26 -12.15
CA LEU A 77 29.01 3.63 -13.12
C LEU A 77 30.34 3.29 -12.46
N ARG A 78 30.69 2.01 -12.38
CA ARG A 78 31.88 1.51 -11.66
C ARG A 78 33.10 1.25 -12.55
N GLY A 79 32.90 1.03 -13.85
CA GLY A 79 33.95 0.71 -14.81
C GLY A 79 34.37 1.93 -15.63
N GLU A 80 35.63 1.96 -16.04
CA GLU A 80 36.14 2.87 -17.06
C GLU A 80 35.92 2.22 -18.42
N GLY A 81 35.21 2.88 -19.32
CA GLY A 81 34.97 2.30 -20.63
C GLY A 81 33.84 2.96 -21.37
N ARG A 82 33.86 2.81 -22.70
CA ARG A 82 32.76 3.26 -23.52
C ARG A 82 31.61 2.26 -23.41
N THR A 83 30.44 2.76 -23.05
CA THR A 83 29.24 1.96 -22.85
C THR A 83 28.28 2.15 -24.01
N ARG A 84 27.54 1.10 -24.37
CA ARG A 84 26.39 1.20 -25.26
C ARG A 84 25.14 0.82 -24.50
N TRP A 85 24.10 1.61 -24.69
CA TRP A 85 22.82 1.44 -24.01
C TRP A 85 21.78 0.93 -24.99
N HIS A 86 20.90 0.06 -24.50
CA HIS A 86 19.92 -0.64 -25.29
C HIS A 86 18.58 -0.70 -24.56
N ALA A 87 17.49 -0.67 -25.32
CA ALA A 87 16.15 -0.94 -24.85
C ALA A 87 15.51 -2.03 -25.71
N PHE A 88 14.93 -3.04 -25.06
CA PHE A 88 13.95 -3.91 -25.71
C PHE A 88 12.57 -3.36 -25.42
N VAL A 89 11.90 -2.81 -26.44
CA VAL A 89 10.75 -1.92 -26.26
C VAL A 89 9.61 -2.25 -27.22
N GLN A 90 8.39 -2.14 -26.70
CA GLN A 90 7.15 -1.95 -27.45
C GLN A 90 6.46 -0.71 -26.86
N GLY A 91 6.44 0.38 -27.62
CA GLY A 91 6.17 1.73 -27.14
C GLY A 91 7.27 2.71 -27.57
N LYS A 92 7.23 3.93 -27.04
CA LYS A 92 8.24 4.97 -27.23
C LYS A 92 9.10 5.11 -25.99
N VAL A 93 10.41 5.19 -26.14
CA VAL A 93 11.38 5.31 -25.03
C VAL A 93 12.44 6.38 -25.32
N GLU A 94 12.85 7.08 -24.27
CA GLU A 94 14.06 7.91 -24.22
C GLU A 94 14.77 7.65 -22.88
N VAL A 95 16.08 7.38 -22.93
CA VAL A 95 16.95 7.17 -21.76
C VAL A 95 18.02 8.25 -21.77
N ARG A 96 18.22 8.90 -20.63
CA ARG A 96 19.22 9.95 -20.43
C ARG A 96 20.11 9.64 -19.24
N ILE A 97 21.40 9.91 -19.41
CA ILE A 97 22.42 9.85 -18.36
C ILE A 97 23.19 11.16 -18.41
N ASP A 98 23.29 11.84 -17.26
CA ASP A 98 23.61 13.27 -17.22
C ASP A 98 22.67 14.03 -18.17
N ASP A 99 23.20 14.90 -19.03
CA ASP A 99 22.42 15.64 -20.04
C ASP A 99 22.31 14.90 -21.39
N LYS A 100 22.96 13.74 -21.54
CA LYS A 100 23.07 13.01 -22.81
C LYS A 100 21.92 12.01 -22.98
N VAL A 101 21.31 11.99 -24.17
CA VAL A 101 20.38 10.93 -24.58
C VAL A 101 21.19 9.73 -25.05
N VAL A 102 21.10 8.61 -24.32
CA VAL A 102 21.86 7.38 -24.62
C VAL A 102 21.03 6.32 -25.33
N VAL A 103 19.70 6.40 -25.27
CA VAL A 103 18.77 5.58 -26.07
C VAL A 103 17.56 6.43 -26.42
N HIS A 104 17.11 6.33 -27.67
CA HIS A 104 15.86 6.94 -28.12
C HIS A 104 15.27 6.05 -29.22
N GLY A 105 13.97 5.76 -29.15
CA GLY A 105 13.27 5.07 -30.24
C GLY A 105 11.82 4.75 -29.94
N GLU A 106 11.14 4.21 -30.93
CA GLU A 106 9.74 3.84 -30.87
C GLU A 106 9.50 2.58 -31.70
N SER A 107 8.67 1.67 -31.19
CA SER A 107 8.29 0.45 -31.92
C SER A 107 6.88 0.00 -31.58
N GLU A 108 6.10 -0.40 -32.58
CA GLU A 108 4.74 -0.96 -32.41
C GLU A 108 4.75 -2.42 -31.93
N LYS A 109 5.86 -3.15 -32.15
CA LYS A 109 6.09 -4.54 -31.73
C LYS A 109 7.34 -4.63 -30.87
N PRO A 110 7.52 -5.67 -30.04
CA PRO A 110 8.75 -5.83 -29.26
C PRO A 110 9.99 -5.85 -30.16
N ALA A 111 10.86 -4.86 -30.00
CA ALA A 111 12.07 -4.70 -30.82
C ALA A 111 13.22 -4.11 -30.02
N TRP A 112 14.45 -4.35 -30.50
CA TRP A 112 15.64 -3.71 -29.97
C TRP A 112 15.82 -2.31 -30.53
N VAL A 113 16.06 -1.36 -29.64
CA VAL A 113 16.54 -0.01 -29.94
C VAL A 113 17.86 0.15 -29.22
N SER A 114 18.90 0.61 -29.91
CA SER A 114 20.23 0.80 -29.34
C SER A 114 20.71 2.21 -29.66
N GLY A 115 21.33 2.87 -28.69
CA GLY A 115 22.05 4.11 -28.94
C GLY A 115 23.46 3.87 -29.44
N ASP A 116 24.17 4.97 -29.65
CA ASP A 116 25.60 4.96 -29.94
C ASP A 116 26.43 4.65 -28.70
N GLU A 117 27.68 4.28 -28.95
CA GLU A 117 28.67 4.07 -27.90
C GLU A 117 29.08 5.43 -27.29
N VAL A 118 29.04 5.53 -25.97
CA VAL A 118 29.24 6.78 -25.23
C VAL A 118 30.24 6.59 -24.09
N ASP A 119 31.13 7.56 -23.96
CA ASP A 119 31.97 7.71 -22.78
C ASP A 119 31.23 8.59 -21.75
N LEU A 120 30.94 7.99 -20.60
CA LEU A 120 30.26 8.64 -19.48
C LEU A 120 31.24 8.88 -18.32
N GLY A 121 32.38 8.19 -18.25
CA GLY A 121 33.23 8.17 -17.06
C GLY A 121 32.60 7.46 -15.86
N PHE A 122 33.36 7.36 -14.77
CA PHE A 122 32.95 6.69 -13.53
C PHE A 122 32.12 7.60 -12.61
N GLY A 123 31.47 6.98 -11.62
CA GLY A 123 30.76 7.67 -10.54
C GLY A 123 29.26 7.74 -10.71
N GLU A 124 28.62 8.45 -9.79
CA GLU A 124 27.16 8.62 -9.76
C GLU A 124 26.69 9.71 -10.72
N LYS A 125 25.67 9.38 -11.51
CA LYS A 125 25.12 10.27 -12.54
C LYS A 125 23.61 10.36 -12.45
N PRO A 126 23.01 11.53 -12.70
CA PRO A 126 21.58 11.63 -12.95
C PRO A 126 21.16 10.65 -14.04
N PHE A 127 20.10 9.91 -13.74
CA PHE A 127 19.54 8.88 -14.61
C PHE A 127 18.04 9.17 -14.79
N ALA A 128 17.61 9.27 -16.04
CA ALA A 128 16.21 9.51 -16.36
C ALA A 128 15.75 8.64 -17.53
N VAL A 129 14.55 8.08 -17.39
CA VAL A 129 13.90 7.29 -18.43
C VAL A 129 12.51 7.85 -18.64
N THR A 130 12.10 8.02 -19.89
CA THR A 130 10.70 8.29 -20.24
C THR A 130 10.19 7.21 -21.17
N PHE A 131 8.95 6.80 -20.94
CA PHE A 131 8.27 5.80 -21.74
C PHE A 131 6.84 6.23 -22.02
N SER A 132 6.34 5.89 -23.21
CA SER A 132 4.92 6.04 -23.57
C SER A 132 4.42 4.78 -24.26
N ARG A 133 3.28 4.25 -23.78
CA ARG A 133 2.57 3.18 -24.48
C ARG A 133 1.88 3.78 -25.72
N THR A 134 2.24 3.28 -26.89
CA THR A 134 1.75 3.80 -28.18
C THR A 134 0.69 2.89 -28.83
N GLY A 135 0.56 1.65 -28.36
CA GLY A 135 -0.43 0.68 -28.87
C GLY A 135 -1.09 -0.18 -27.78
N ASP A 136 -1.63 -1.32 -28.19
CA ASP A 136 -2.40 -2.21 -27.31
C ASP A 136 -1.54 -3.02 -26.34
N ALA A 137 -0.24 -3.16 -26.58
CA ALA A 137 0.68 -3.80 -25.66
C ALA A 137 1.88 -2.90 -25.36
N ALA A 138 2.49 -3.08 -24.19
CA ALA A 138 3.65 -2.31 -23.75
C ALA A 138 4.71 -3.21 -23.09
N GLN A 139 5.96 -2.96 -23.45
CA GLN A 139 7.13 -3.61 -22.86
C GLN A 139 8.30 -2.62 -22.84
N LEU A 140 9.09 -2.66 -21.77
CA LEU A 140 10.32 -1.89 -21.67
C LEU A 140 11.33 -2.63 -20.78
N LYS A 141 12.47 -2.98 -21.36
CA LYS A 141 13.61 -3.57 -20.64
C LYS A 141 14.89 -2.84 -21.02
N LEU A 142 15.68 -2.42 -20.04
CA LEU A 142 16.96 -1.75 -20.29
C LEU A 142 18.13 -2.71 -20.16
N PHE A 143 19.09 -2.55 -21.07
CA PHE A 143 20.32 -3.31 -21.13
C PHE A 143 21.49 -2.36 -21.43
N TRP A 144 22.68 -2.81 -21.06
CA TRP A 144 23.91 -2.11 -21.38
C TRP A 144 24.99 -3.12 -21.79
N SER A 145 25.98 -2.62 -22.49
CA SER A 145 27.18 -3.38 -22.87
C SER A 145 28.38 -2.45 -22.83
N SER A 146 29.57 -3.04 -22.76
CA SER A 146 30.82 -2.30 -22.93
C SER A 146 31.85 -3.18 -23.65
N ASN A 147 33.07 -2.66 -23.77
CA ASN A 147 34.23 -3.45 -24.15
C ASN A 147 34.67 -4.45 -23.06
N GLU A 148 34.24 -4.28 -21.81
CA GLU A 148 34.65 -5.12 -20.67
C GLU A 148 33.62 -6.21 -20.32
N PHE A 149 32.35 -5.99 -20.67
CA PHE A 149 31.27 -6.92 -20.37
C PHE A 149 30.28 -7.03 -21.55
N PRO A 150 29.71 -8.23 -21.79
CA PRO A 150 28.75 -8.45 -22.86
C PRO A 150 27.44 -7.69 -22.61
N LEU A 151 26.52 -7.72 -23.59
CA LEU A 151 25.17 -7.21 -23.38
C LEU A 151 24.49 -7.92 -22.21
N GLU A 152 24.15 -7.17 -21.17
CA GLU A 152 23.48 -7.66 -19.97
C GLU A 152 22.34 -6.73 -19.55
N PRO A 153 21.32 -7.22 -18.80
CA PRO A 153 20.28 -6.38 -18.24
C PRO A 153 20.87 -5.34 -17.29
N LEU A 154 20.26 -4.14 -17.25
CA LEU A 154 20.67 -3.10 -16.30
C LEU A 154 20.45 -3.58 -14.85
N PRO A 155 21.53 -3.73 -14.04
CA PRO A 155 21.37 -4.27 -12.70
C PRO A 155 20.65 -3.32 -11.74
N TYR A 156 19.73 -3.83 -10.91
CA TYR A 156 18.99 -3.00 -9.94
C TYR A 156 19.89 -2.32 -8.88
N HIS A 157 21.02 -2.95 -8.53
CA HIS A 157 21.89 -2.51 -7.44
C HIS A 157 22.80 -1.32 -7.80
N VAL A 158 22.76 -0.86 -9.06
CA VAL A 158 23.44 0.37 -9.48
C VAL A 158 22.48 1.55 -9.61
N LEU A 159 21.20 1.36 -9.28
CA LEU A 159 20.15 2.39 -9.39
C LEU A 159 19.75 2.89 -8.00
N PHE A 160 19.65 4.21 -7.88
CA PHE A 160 19.35 4.89 -6.62
C PHE A 160 18.40 6.05 -6.86
N HIS A 161 17.74 6.53 -5.82
CA HIS A 161 16.93 7.74 -5.88
C HIS A 161 17.21 8.63 -4.69
N GLU A 162 17.13 9.94 -4.91
CA GLU A 162 17.07 10.90 -3.81
C GLU A 162 15.82 10.61 -2.98
N GLN A 163 15.92 10.72 -1.65
CA GLN A 163 14.81 10.36 -0.76
C GLN A 163 13.51 10.95 -1.29
N PRO A 164 12.52 10.10 -1.60
CA PRO A 164 11.29 10.59 -2.18
C PRO A 164 10.56 11.40 -1.10
N ALA A 165 9.55 12.19 -1.47
CA ALA A 165 8.74 12.89 -0.47
C ALA A 165 8.36 11.90 0.65
N PRO A 166 8.46 12.24 1.94
CA PRO A 166 8.45 11.27 3.05
C PRO A 166 7.29 10.25 3.00
N LYS A 167 6.15 10.65 2.43
CA LYS A 167 4.96 9.81 2.25
C LYS A 167 5.14 8.67 1.23
N ILE A 168 5.87 8.88 0.14
CA ILE A 168 6.07 7.89 -0.93
C ILE A 168 6.97 6.76 -0.45
N GLY A 169 8.10 7.11 0.20
CA GLY A 169 9.01 6.14 0.79
C GLY A 169 8.31 5.30 1.87
N LEU A 170 7.48 5.94 2.70
CA LEU A 170 6.71 5.26 3.74
C LEU A 170 5.70 4.26 3.16
N ALA A 171 4.94 4.64 2.12
CA ALA A 171 3.96 3.74 1.52
C ALA A 171 4.62 2.63 0.69
N ALA A 172 5.77 2.88 0.04
CA ALA A 172 6.54 1.83 -0.63
C ALA A 172 7.03 0.77 0.37
N ARG A 173 7.62 1.19 1.50
CA ARG A 173 7.98 0.29 2.61
C ARG A 173 6.76 -0.47 3.12
N GLY A 174 5.61 0.19 3.23
CA GLY A 174 4.36 -0.43 3.62
C GLY A 174 3.88 -1.55 2.69
N ARG A 175 4.03 -1.36 1.37
CA ARG A 175 3.69 -2.40 0.38
C ARG A 175 4.59 -3.63 0.53
N LEU A 176 5.89 -3.44 0.70
CA LEU A 176 6.83 -4.54 0.94
C LEU A 176 6.44 -5.34 2.19
N GLN A 177 6.10 -4.66 3.28
CA GLN A 177 5.63 -5.32 4.50
C GLN A 177 4.29 -6.05 4.28
N PHE A 178 3.33 -5.42 3.58
CA PHE A 178 2.04 -6.05 3.27
C PHE A 178 2.20 -7.33 2.43
N GLU A 179 3.12 -7.33 1.48
CA GLU A 179 3.44 -8.47 0.62
C GLU A 179 4.22 -9.56 1.38
N ALA A 180 5.26 -9.19 2.11
CA ALA A 180 6.10 -10.11 2.90
C ALA A 180 5.28 -10.87 3.93
N HIS A 181 4.30 -10.21 4.56
CA HIS A 181 3.38 -10.82 5.52
C HIS A 181 2.13 -11.45 4.88
N ARG A 182 2.06 -11.47 3.54
CA ARG A 182 1.00 -12.10 2.74
C ARG A 182 -0.42 -11.66 3.15
N CYS A 183 -0.59 -10.39 3.52
CA CYS A 183 -1.85 -9.84 4.00
C CYS A 183 -3.01 -10.04 2.99
N ALA A 184 -2.69 -10.03 1.68
CA ALA A 184 -3.63 -10.28 0.59
C ALA A 184 -4.30 -11.66 0.65
N ASN A 185 -3.69 -12.67 1.27
CA ASN A 185 -4.25 -14.03 1.35
C ASN A 185 -5.60 -14.05 2.10
N CYS A 186 -5.77 -13.18 3.08
CA CYS A 186 -6.99 -13.11 3.90
C CYS A 186 -7.91 -11.96 3.49
N HIS A 187 -7.33 -10.78 3.19
CA HIS A 187 -8.09 -9.55 2.92
C HIS A 187 -8.55 -9.39 1.46
N GLY A 188 -7.97 -10.16 0.52
CA GLY A 188 -8.10 -9.92 -0.91
C GLY A 188 -7.36 -8.66 -1.36
N THR A 189 -6.97 -8.59 -2.64
CA THR A 189 -6.53 -7.32 -3.28
C THR A 189 -7.74 -6.54 -3.78
N VAL A 190 -7.54 -5.31 -4.25
CA VAL A 190 -8.59 -4.36 -4.66
C VAL A 190 -9.56 -4.91 -5.72
N GLU A 191 -9.19 -5.97 -6.44
CA GLU A 191 -10.04 -6.71 -7.39
C GLU A 191 -10.42 -8.14 -6.97
N GLY A 192 -10.09 -8.60 -5.76
CA GLY A 192 -10.32 -9.99 -5.37
C GLY A 192 -9.49 -10.99 -6.19
N ARG A 193 -8.39 -10.54 -6.81
CA ARG A 193 -7.50 -11.39 -7.59
C ARG A 193 -6.58 -12.12 -6.61
N ARG A 194 -6.99 -13.33 -6.21
CA ARG A 194 -6.01 -14.35 -5.80
C ARG A 194 -4.94 -14.33 -6.87
N LEU A 195 -3.68 -14.11 -6.50
CA LEU A 195 -2.53 -14.53 -7.30
C LEU A 195 -2.74 -16.04 -7.54
N ARG A 196 -3.40 -16.34 -8.66
CA ARG A 196 -3.40 -17.65 -9.25
C ARG A 196 -1.95 -17.81 -9.66
N VAL A 197 -1.22 -18.65 -8.93
CA VAL A 197 0.09 -19.12 -9.38
C VAL A 197 -0.12 -19.58 -10.82
N GLU A 198 0.45 -18.84 -11.77
CA GLU A 198 0.47 -19.21 -13.18
C GLU A 198 1.28 -20.49 -13.30
N GLY A 199 0.55 -21.61 -13.25
CA GLY A 199 1.10 -22.96 -13.38
C GLY A 199 0.03 -24.02 -13.59
N GLN A 200 -1.21 -23.64 -13.92
CA GLN A 200 -2.28 -24.58 -14.26
C GLN A 200 -3.14 -24.02 -15.40
N THR A 201 -2.56 -24.01 -16.59
CA THR A 201 -3.36 -24.03 -17.83
C THR A 201 -3.34 -25.43 -18.41
N LYS A 202 -4.55 -25.96 -18.62
CA LYS A 202 -4.91 -26.99 -19.59
C LYS A 202 -4.40 -28.41 -19.33
N ALA A 203 -5.16 -29.13 -18.50
CA ALA A 203 -5.61 -30.47 -18.87
C ALA A 203 -7.02 -30.65 -18.30
N ALA A 204 -8.03 -30.38 -19.14
CA ALA A 204 -9.34 -30.98 -18.94
C ALA A 204 -9.19 -32.44 -19.40
N SER A 205 -8.85 -33.34 -18.47
CA SER A 205 -9.22 -34.74 -18.61
C SER A 205 -10.60 -34.91 -17.99
N SER A 206 -11.49 -35.57 -18.72
CA SER A 206 -12.93 -35.72 -18.47
C SER A 206 -13.29 -36.59 -17.27
N ASP A 207 -12.32 -37.14 -16.53
CA ASP A 207 -12.57 -38.27 -15.62
C ASP A 207 -12.02 -38.07 -14.20
N ALA A 208 -11.65 -36.85 -13.82
CA ALA A 208 -11.38 -36.53 -12.43
C ALA A 208 -12.65 -35.98 -11.78
N GLN A 209 -13.30 -36.79 -10.93
CA GLN A 209 -14.29 -36.26 -9.98
C GLN A 209 -13.70 -35.01 -9.32
N PRO A 210 -14.46 -33.90 -9.22
CA PRO A 210 -13.96 -32.72 -8.55
C PRO A 210 -13.62 -33.14 -7.13
N SER A 211 -12.33 -33.15 -6.79
CA SER A 211 -11.89 -33.25 -5.42
C SER A 211 -12.41 -31.99 -4.74
N THR A 212 -13.61 -32.11 -4.18
CA THR A 212 -14.18 -31.20 -3.21
C THR A 212 -13.34 -31.31 -1.94
N LEU A 213 -12.08 -30.89 -2.01
CA LEU A 213 -11.50 -30.13 -0.92
C LEU A 213 -12.12 -28.74 -0.98
N ASN A 214 -13.42 -28.77 -0.69
CA ASN A 214 -14.25 -27.67 -0.26
C ASN A 214 -13.70 -27.30 1.11
N LEU A 215 -12.53 -26.65 1.11
CA LEU A 215 -12.03 -25.94 2.27
C LEU A 215 -13.16 -24.98 2.62
N GLN A 216 -13.83 -25.29 3.73
CA GLN A 216 -14.93 -24.56 4.34
C GLN A 216 -14.76 -23.05 4.16
N PRO A 217 -15.86 -22.27 4.07
CA PRO A 217 -15.81 -20.85 3.76
C PRO A 217 -14.93 -20.15 4.81
N PHE A 218 -13.64 -20.01 4.50
CA PHE A 218 -12.73 -19.24 5.31
C PHE A 218 -13.30 -17.85 5.26
N LEU A 219 -13.83 -17.42 6.40
CA LEU A 219 -14.41 -16.11 6.62
C LEU A 219 -13.40 -15.11 6.08
N SER A 220 -13.67 -14.59 4.89
CA SER A 220 -12.76 -13.67 4.24
C SER A 220 -12.59 -12.50 5.20
N ALA A 221 -11.34 -12.12 5.47
CA ALA A 221 -11.09 -10.98 6.32
C ALA A 221 -11.80 -9.76 5.71
N PRO A 222 -12.13 -8.73 6.51
CA PRO A 222 -12.83 -7.56 5.99
C PRO A 222 -12.09 -6.98 4.79
N SER A 223 -12.82 -6.63 3.74
CA SER A 223 -12.25 -6.02 2.55
C SER A 223 -11.49 -4.75 2.93
N LEU A 224 -10.28 -4.60 2.39
CA LEU A 224 -9.46 -3.40 2.55
C LEU A 224 -9.71 -2.36 1.44
N LYS A 225 -10.60 -2.67 0.49
CA LYS A 225 -10.87 -1.84 -0.70
C LYS A 225 -11.18 -0.38 -0.36
N HIS A 226 -11.93 -0.14 0.72
CA HIS A 226 -12.35 1.20 1.15
C HIS A 226 -11.76 1.60 2.51
N VAL A 227 -10.68 0.94 2.96
CA VAL A 227 -10.15 1.13 4.31
C VAL A 227 -9.69 2.57 4.59
N GLY A 228 -9.28 3.30 3.55
CA GLY A 228 -8.88 4.70 3.63
C GLY A 228 -10.00 5.69 3.93
N GLN A 229 -11.27 5.26 3.96
CA GLN A 229 -12.40 6.15 4.23
C GLN A 229 -13.25 5.66 5.40
N GLY A 230 -13.44 6.55 6.37
CA GLY A 230 -14.25 6.28 7.55
C GLY A 230 -13.65 5.27 8.53
N THR A 231 -12.39 4.88 8.35
CA THR A 231 -11.57 4.18 9.36
C THR A 231 -10.57 5.15 9.97
N ASN A 232 -10.44 5.15 11.30
CA ASN A 232 -9.46 5.97 11.98
C ASN A 232 -8.03 5.46 11.72
N ARG A 233 -7.12 6.35 11.27
CA ARG A 233 -5.73 6.01 10.96
C ARG A 233 -4.93 5.58 12.18
N VAL A 234 -5.10 6.27 13.31
CA VAL A 234 -4.41 5.95 14.57
C VAL A 234 -4.85 4.57 15.04
N TRP A 235 -6.14 4.28 14.96
CA TRP A 235 -6.67 2.95 15.28
C TRP A 235 -6.05 1.85 14.40
N LEU A 236 -5.87 2.09 13.09
CA LEU A 236 -5.23 1.12 12.20
C LEU A 236 -3.77 0.83 12.59
N VAL A 237 -3.01 1.87 12.91
CA VAL A 237 -1.60 1.73 13.35
C VAL A 237 -1.53 0.93 14.64
N GLU A 238 -2.34 1.31 15.65
CA GLU A 238 -2.40 0.58 16.94
C GLU A 238 -2.83 -0.87 16.75
N LYS A 239 -3.79 -1.14 15.84
CA LYS A 239 -4.25 -2.49 15.54
C LYS A 239 -3.14 -3.37 14.96
N LEU A 240 -2.21 -2.81 14.19
CA LEU A 240 -1.10 -3.53 13.58
C LEU A 240 0.11 -3.66 14.51
N ALA A 241 0.40 -2.64 15.31
CA ALA A 241 1.60 -2.59 16.15
C ALA A 241 1.42 -3.26 17.53
N ASN A 242 0.19 -3.36 18.04
CA ASN A 242 -0.06 -3.80 19.41
C ASN A 242 -0.75 -5.18 19.47
N ALA A 243 -0.05 -6.18 20.02
CA ALA A 243 -0.58 -7.52 20.26
C ALA A 243 -1.82 -7.52 21.16
N ALA A 244 -1.88 -6.62 22.15
CA ALA A 244 -3.02 -6.49 23.05
C ALA A 244 -4.25 -5.84 22.37
N ALA A 245 -4.09 -5.24 21.19
CA ALA A 245 -5.21 -4.78 20.36
C ALA A 245 -5.86 -5.93 19.55
N GLN A 246 -5.34 -7.16 19.65
CA GLN A 246 -5.82 -8.36 18.94
C GLN A 246 -6.41 -9.47 19.85
N PRO A 247 -7.08 -9.21 20.98
CA PRO A 247 -7.43 -10.28 21.93
C PRO A 247 -8.47 -11.27 21.38
N GLU A 248 -9.28 -10.85 20.40
CA GLU A 248 -10.38 -11.65 19.82
C GLU A 248 -10.31 -11.72 18.27
N GLY A 249 -9.19 -11.28 17.68
CA GLY A 249 -9.04 -11.18 16.24
C GLY A 249 -8.48 -12.46 15.60
N LYS A 250 -9.08 -12.93 14.50
CA LYS A 250 -8.51 -14.01 13.67
C LYS A 250 -7.25 -13.59 12.88
N MET A 251 -6.91 -12.29 12.88
CA MET A 251 -5.74 -11.77 12.21
C MET A 251 -4.50 -12.00 13.10
N PRO A 252 -3.45 -12.68 12.61
CA PRO A 252 -2.22 -12.88 13.36
C PRO A 252 -1.58 -11.56 13.78
N HIS A 253 -0.84 -11.58 14.89
CA HIS A 253 0.07 -10.51 15.21
C HIS A 253 1.38 -10.70 14.43
N PHE A 254 1.80 -9.69 13.68
CA PHE A 254 2.97 -9.77 12.80
C PHE A 254 4.26 -9.26 13.44
N GLY A 255 4.19 -8.66 14.64
CA GLY A 255 5.37 -8.12 15.32
C GLY A 255 5.83 -6.76 14.78
N PHE A 256 4.97 -6.06 14.03
CA PHE A 256 5.31 -4.75 13.49
C PHE A 256 5.68 -3.76 14.59
N THR A 257 6.78 -3.04 14.38
CA THR A 257 7.03 -1.79 15.09
C THR A 257 5.98 -0.74 14.70
N LYS A 258 5.86 0.32 15.50
CA LYS A 258 4.96 1.44 15.18
C LYS A 258 5.27 2.04 13.80
N HIS A 259 6.56 2.14 13.44
CA HIS A 259 6.97 2.70 12.15
C HIS A 259 6.59 1.79 10.98
N GLU A 260 6.75 0.48 11.11
CA GLU A 260 6.30 -0.48 10.09
C GLU A 260 4.77 -0.50 9.96
N ALA A 261 4.05 -0.40 11.07
CA ALA A 261 2.60 -0.28 11.06
C ALA A 261 2.14 1.02 10.35
N GLU A 262 2.80 2.15 10.62
CA GLU A 262 2.56 3.41 9.90
C GLU A 262 2.84 3.29 8.40
N ALA A 263 3.88 2.55 8.02
CA ALA A 263 4.21 2.25 6.64
C ALA A 263 3.09 1.47 5.96
N VAL A 264 2.67 0.35 6.55
CA VAL A 264 1.58 -0.50 6.03
C VAL A 264 0.29 0.31 5.92
N VAL A 265 -0.06 1.12 6.92
CA VAL A 265 -1.26 1.98 6.89
C VAL A 265 -1.16 3.05 5.80
N ALA A 266 0.03 3.61 5.54
CA ALA A 266 0.23 4.53 4.43
C ALA A 266 -0.04 3.85 3.08
N ALA A 267 0.48 2.63 2.87
CA ALA A 267 0.22 1.85 1.66
C ALA A 267 -1.28 1.54 1.48
N LEU A 268 -1.96 1.11 2.55
CA LEU A 268 -3.38 0.79 2.53
C LEU A 268 -4.26 1.99 2.18
N ILE A 269 -3.93 3.18 2.69
CA ILE A 269 -4.66 4.41 2.37
C ILE A 269 -4.40 4.84 0.93
N GLU A 270 -3.17 4.69 0.44
CA GLU A 270 -2.80 5.04 -0.94
C GLU A 270 -3.49 4.13 -1.97
N GLN A 271 -3.70 2.85 -1.64
CA GLN A 271 -4.39 1.87 -2.51
C GLN A 271 -5.91 1.88 -2.35
N ALA A 272 -6.45 2.53 -1.32
CA ALA A 272 -7.89 2.51 -1.04
C ALA A 272 -8.67 3.19 -2.16
N GLN A 273 -9.71 2.51 -2.66
CA GLN A 273 -10.65 3.10 -3.60
C GLN A 273 -11.63 4.03 -2.89
N PRO A 274 -11.98 5.17 -3.50
CA PRO A 274 -12.99 6.04 -2.96
C PRO A 274 -14.37 5.36 -2.98
N VAL A 275 -15.16 5.61 -1.94
CA VAL A 275 -16.57 5.29 -1.79
C VAL A 275 -17.30 6.52 -1.27
N LYS A 276 -18.53 6.71 -1.72
CA LYS A 276 -19.38 7.78 -1.16
C LYS A 276 -19.83 7.36 0.23
N LEU A 277 -19.59 8.21 1.22
CA LEU A 277 -20.19 8.07 2.55
C LEU A 277 -21.39 9.02 2.67
N ASP A 278 -22.48 8.51 3.23
CA ASP A 278 -23.69 9.27 3.54
C ASP A 278 -23.50 9.92 4.92
N ALA A 279 -23.78 11.22 5.02
CA ALA A 279 -23.75 11.92 6.30
C ALA A 279 -24.89 11.43 7.21
N PRO A 280 -24.66 11.27 8.52
CA PRO A 280 -25.74 10.94 9.44
C PRO A 280 -26.78 12.06 9.46
N PRO A 281 -28.08 11.72 9.58
CA PRO A 281 -29.11 12.72 9.82
C PRO A 281 -28.78 13.54 11.07
N LYS A 282 -28.95 14.86 11.00
CA LYS A 282 -28.65 15.74 12.13
C LYS A 282 -29.71 15.58 13.22
N LEU A 283 -29.29 15.19 14.41
CA LEU A 283 -30.10 15.30 15.61
C LEU A 283 -30.21 16.77 16.03
N LYS A 284 -31.32 17.12 16.69
CA LYS A 284 -31.52 18.47 17.23
C LYS A 284 -30.76 18.59 18.56
N ASP A 285 -29.89 19.59 18.67
CA ASP A 285 -29.03 19.83 19.85
C ASP A 285 -29.73 19.77 21.22
N PRO A 286 -30.95 20.30 21.45
CA PRO A 286 -31.56 20.28 22.79
C PRO A 286 -31.99 18.89 23.29
N GLU A 287 -31.97 17.84 22.47
CA GLU A 287 -32.40 16.48 22.84
C GLU A 287 -31.25 15.45 22.90
N ARG A 288 -29.99 15.89 22.84
CA ARG A 288 -28.83 14.97 22.71
C ARG A 288 -28.80 13.83 23.74
N ASP A 289 -29.01 14.11 25.02
CA ASP A 289 -28.98 13.08 26.07
C ASP A 289 -30.12 12.07 25.94
N LYS A 290 -31.29 12.54 25.49
CA LYS A 290 -32.44 11.69 25.21
C LYS A 290 -32.16 10.81 23.99
N ASP A 291 -31.64 11.40 22.91
CA ASP A 291 -31.28 10.68 21.70
C ASP A 291 -30.21 9.62 21.96
N LEU A 292 -29.20 9.91 22.80
CA LEU A 292 -28.21 8.91 23.23
C LEU A 292 -28.83 7.76 24.03
N LYS A 293 -29.81 8.04 24.89
CA LYS A 293 -30.54 6.99 25.63
C LYS A 293 -31.37 6.12 24.68
N GLU A 294 -32.06 6.74 23.72
CA GLU A 294 -32.82 6.01 22.70
C GLU A 294 -31.90 5.16 21.82
N GLY A 295 -30.74 5.67 21.41
CA GLY A 295 -29.72 4.91 20.68
C GLY A 295 -29.27 3.66 21.41
N ARG A 296 -29.03 3.77 22.73
CA ARG A 296 -28.71 2.61 23.58
C ARG A 296 -29.85 1.62 23.67
N THR A 297 -31.09 2.10 23.75
CA THR A 297 -32.29 1.24 23.74
C THR A 297 -32.40 0.50 22.42
N LEU A 298 -32.20 1.19 21.29
CA LEU A 298 -32.25 0.60 19.95
C LEU A 298 -31.22 -0.52 19.79
N ILE A 299 -29.95 -0.31 20.19
CA ILE A 299 -28.91 -1.36 20.15
C ILE A 299 -29.38 -2.63 20.88
N ARG A 300 -30.14 -2.49 21.97
CA ARG A 300 -30.63 -3.60 22.80
C ARG A 300 -31.93 -4.22 22.28
N SER A 301 -32.74 -3.50 21.49
CA SER A 301 -34.09 -3.94 21.11
C SER A 301 -34.24 -4.38 19.65
N VAL A 302 -33.41 -3.86 18.72
CA VAL A 302 -33.56 -4.12 17.27
C VAL A 302 -32.78 -5.34 16.77
N GLY A 303 -32.24 -6.14 17.70
CA GLY A 303 -31.54 -7.39 17.39
C GLY A 303 -30.02 -7.27 17.15
N CYS A 304 -29.40 -6.11 17.37
CA CYS A 304 -27.95 -5.94 17.19
C CYS A 304 -27.15 -6.96 18.03
N LEU A 305 -27.61 -7.21 19.26
CA LEU A 305 -26.97 -8.13 20.21
C LEU A 305 -27.06 -9.62 19.82
N ALA A 306 -27.81 -9.98 18.78
CA ALA A 306 -27.82 -11.34 18.24
C ALA A 306 -26.48 -11.71 17.57
N CYS A 307 -25.74 -10.71 17.08
CA CYS A 307 -24.46 -10.90 16.41
C CYS A 307 -23.33 -10.08 17.05
N HIS A 308 -23.64 -8.98 17.73
CA HIS A 308 -22.67 -8.07 18.31
C HIS A 308 -22.63 -8.17 19.83
N THR A 309 -21.52 -7.73 20.42
CA THR A 309 -21.47 -7.43 21.85
C THR A 309 -21.49 -5.92 22.10
N TYR A 310 -22.16 -5.49 23.17
CA TYR A 310 -22.18 -4.10 23.60
C TYR A 310 -22.41 -4.05 25.11
N ASP A 311 -21.56 -3.33 25.84
CA ASP A 311 -21.68 -3.18 27.30
C ASP A 311 -21.79 -4.54 28.03
N LYS A 312 -20.96 -5.51 27.62
CA LYS A 312 -20.92 -6.90 28.11
C LYS A 312 -22.19 -7.74 27.86
N LEU A 313 -23.12 -7.23 27.05
CA LEU A 313 -24.29 -7.97 26.57
C LEU A 313 -24.02 -8.52 25.17
N GLY A 314 -24.71 -9.61 24.82
CA GLY A 314 -24.53 -10.33 23.55
C GLY A 314 -23.53 -11.49 23.67
N GLU A 315 -23.24 -12.16 22.55
CA GLU A 315 -22.32 -13.30 22.49
C GLU A 315 -21.28 -13.13 21.38
N VAL A 316 -20.02 -13.47 21.67
CA VAL A 316 -18.95 -13.50 20.66
C VAL A 316 -18.98 -14.86 19.97
N THR A 317 -19.55 -14.90 18.77
CA THR A 317 -19.54 -16.12 17.95
C THR A 317 -18.49 -16.01 16.83
N PRO A 318 -17.99 -17.14 16.28
CA PRO A 318 -17.07 -17.12 15.14
C PRO A 318 -17.61 -16.42 13.89
N PHE A 319 -18.93 -16.19 13.82
CA PHE A 319 -19.65 -15.55 12.73
C PHE A 319 -20.23 -14.17 13.12
N GLY A 320 -20.06 -13.74 14.37
CA GLY A 320 -20.60 -12.52 14.93
C GLY A 320 -19.97 -11.25 14.34
N GLY A 321 -20.61 -10.11 14.62
CA GLY A 321 -20.20 -8.78 14.19
C GLY A 321 -19.15 -8.11 15.09
N GLY A 322 -18.78 -8.76 16.20
CA GLY A 322 -17.79 -8.25 17.17
C GLY A 322 -18.34 -7.17 18.09
N SER A 323 -17.47 -6.62 18.94
CA SER A 323 -17.85 -5.61 19.93
C SER A 323 -18.11 -4.24 19.30
N LEU A 324 -19.21 -3.61 19.75
CA LEU A 324 -19.61 -2.24 19.42
C LEU A 324 -19.18 -1.21 20.47
N THR A 325 -18.65 -1.64 21.63
CA THR A 325 -18.36 -0.75 22.77
C THR A 325 -17.51 0.46 22.38
N ASP A 326 -16.45 0.24 21.61
CA ASP A 326 -15.49 1.28 21.21
C ASP A 326 -15.52 1.56 19.70
N ILE A 327 -16.64 1.24 19.03
CA ILE A 327 -16.71 1.31 17.57
C ILE A 327 -16.46 2.73 17.04
N GLY A 328 -16.83 3.77 17.79
CA GLY A 328 -16.58 5.17 17.44
C GLY A 328 -15.09 5.56 17.43
N GLN A 329 -14.22 4.81 18.13
CA GLN A 329 -12.77 5.03 18.02
C GLN A 329 -12.21 4.51 16.69
N ARG A 330 -12.89 3.51 16.11
CA ARG A 330 -12.50 2.84 14.86
C ARG A 330 -13.15 3.47 13.63
N ARG A 331 -14.43 3.81 13.71
CA ARG A 331 -15.28 4.21 12.57
C ARG A 331 -15.83 5.61 12.76
N SER A 332 -15.80 6.40 11.69
CA SER A 332 -16.46 7.71 11.65
C SER A 332 -17.99 7.57 11.64
N ALA A 333 -18.69 8.62 12.06
CA ALA A 333 -20.15 8.70 12.00
C ALA A 333 -20.72 8.43 10.59
N ASP A 334 -20.17 9.06 9.55
CA ASP A 334 -20.61 8.87 8.15
C ASP A 334 -20.47 7.40 7.70
N TRP A 335 -19.40 6.73 8.14
CA TRP A 335 -19.20 5.31 7.88
C TRP A 335 -20.26 4.45 8.55
N LEU A 336 -20.60 4.73 9.82
CA LEU A 336 -21.62 3.99 10.57
C LEU A 336 -23.01 4.22 9.97
N ALA A 337 -23.36 5.45 9.61
CA ALA A 337 -24.61 5.78 8.94
C ALA A 337 -24.73 5.03 7.61
N THR A 338 -23.66 5.05 6.80
CA THR A 338 -23.60 4.31 5.53
C THR A 338 -23.69 2.80 5.76
N TRP A 339 -23.03 2.26 6.78
CA TRP A 339 -23.02 0.83 7.11
C TRP A 339 -24.41 0.33 7.54
N LEU A 340 -25.12 1.09 8.38
CA LEU A 340 -26.47 0.74 8.82
C LEU A 340 -27.49 0.78 7.67
N ALA A 341 -27.29 1.66 6.68
CA ALA A 341 -28.19 1.79 5.54
C ALA A 341 -27.85 0.85 4.37
N LYS A 342 -26.56 0.71 4.04
CA LYS A 342 -26.06 0.09 2.80
C LYS A 342 -24.71 -0.63 3.05
N PRO A 343 -24.67 -1.69 3.88
CA PRO A 343 -23.40 -2.32 4.27
C PRO A 343 -22.65 -2.92 3.07
N THR A 344 -23.38 -3.40 2.04
CA THR A 344 -22.80 -3.95 0.81
C THR A 344 -22.06 -2.94 -0.06
N GLN A 345 -22.34 -1.63 0.10
CA GLN A 345 -21.61 -0.55 -0.56
C GLN A 345 -20.19 -0.41 0.00
N LEU A 346 -20.01 -0.67 1.31
CA LEU A 346 -18.71 -0.59 1.98
C LEU A 346 -17.97 -1.93 1.96
N ASN A 347 -18.69 -3.05 1.96
CA ASN A 347 -18.15 -4.39 1.87
C ASN A 347 -19.11 -5.29 1.09
N THR A 348 -18.75 -5.68 -0.13
CA THR A 348 -19.59 -6.52 -1.00
C THR A 348 -19.99 -7.86 -0.36
N HIS A 349 -19.22 -8.36 0.61
CA HIS A 349 -19.51 -9.58 1.37
C HIS A 349 -20.07 -9.31 2.78
N ALA A 350 -20.66 -8.13 3.00
CA ALA A 350 -21.28 -7.79 4.28
C ALA A 350 -22.39 -8.81 4.63
N ARG A 351 -22.31 -9.33 5.86
CA ARG A 351 -23.30 -10.29 6.40
C ARG A 351 -24.33 -9.65 7.31
N MET A 352 -24.09 -8.41 7.76
CA MET A 352 -25.05 -7.69 8.60
C MET A 352 -26.30 -7.40 7.74
N PRO A 353 -27.50 -7.82 8.18
CA PRO A 353 -28.72 -7.49 7.47
C PRO A 353 -28.99 -5.98 7.55
N VAL A 354 -29.66 -5.44 6.54
CA VAL A 354 -30.15 -4.06 6.60
C VAL A 354 -31.33 -4.03 7.58
N VAL A 355 -31.09 -3.46 8.76
CA VAL A 355 -32.12 -3.30 9.79
C VAL A 355 -33.04 -2.14 9.40
N SER A 356 -34.36 -2.36 9.48
CA SER A 356 -35.35 -1.33 9.19
C SER A 356 -35.37 -0.28 10.29
N LEU A 357 -34.65 0.82 10.06
CA LEU A 357 -34.58 1.98 10.93
C LEU A 357 -35.05 3.24 10.18
N SER A 358 -35.70 4.15 10.88
CA SER A 358 -35.93 5.52 10.39
C SER A 358 -34.62 6.32 10.36
N ASP A 359 -34.62 7.48 9.69
CA ASP A 359 -33.48 8.40 9.72
C ASP A 359 -33.12 8.83 11.14
N LYS A 360 -34.12 9.08 11.98
CA LYS A 360 -33.91 9.46 13.38
C LYS A 360 -33.27 8.34 14.18
N GLU A 361 -33.78 7.11 14.07
CA GLU A 361 -33.22 5.97 14.80
C GLU A 361 -31.79 5.65 14.37
N ARG A 362 -31.48 5.73 13.07
CA ARG A 362 -30.09 5.63 12.59
C ARG A 362 -29.20 6.70 13.21
N ALA A 363 -29.65 7.94 13.22
CA ALA A 363 -28.90 9.05 13.80
C ALA A 363 -28.72 8.94 15.32
N GLN A 364 -29.63 8.26 16.04
CA GLN A 364 -29.49 8.01 17.47
C GLN A 364 -28.46 6.92 17.80
N ILE A 365 -28.22 5.98 16.87
CA ILE A 365 -27.22 4.90 17.03
C ILE A 365 -25.80 5.39 16.70
N VAL A 366 -25.67 6.27 15.71
CA VAL A 366 -24.40 6.80 15.17
C VAL A 366 -23.87 7.96 16.03
#